data_AF-A0A7S0QYF4-F1
#
_entry.id   AF-A0A7S0QYF4-F1
#
_cell.length_a   1.000
_cell.length_b   1.000
_cell.length_c   1.000
_cell.angle_alpha   90.00
_cell.angle_beta   90.00
_cell.angle_gamma   90.00
#
_symmetry.space_group_name_H-M   'P 1'
#
loop_
_entity.id
_entity.type
_entity.pdbx_description
1 polymer ?
#
loop_
_entity_poly.entity_id
_entity_poly.type
_entity_poly.pdbx_seq_one_letter_code
_entity_poly.pdbx_strand_id
1 'polypeptide(L)'
;MNAAAISSTGLVPLKMQTTRRTVAARRSVTTCALPQVVMSGAEAVAAVGAMYGLMSVNEYITHRYYQHDEISKFDFTKKIRKENPDLVAILDGGGHVEHHAETLDDMSLRQDEKWKKTAMYERLNDEKNQWRGTAFNWDITGLMCAQMAPQVYPVYMGIFGWGFVPTTAFFAAGMLLHALVWNALHPQMHGLPDITLKDGAPSSTLSFLRGGWYFNYLYDNHKGHHVSGGRTNYNVACPLVDHLVGTYETKADWTARLAMKEAVAAAGKKEEVELASA
;
A
#
# COMPACT_ATOMS: atom_id res chain seq x y z
N MET A 1 13.59 35.59 99.41
CA MET A 1 13.15 36.99 99.56
C MET A 1 13.37 37.71 98.25
N ASN A 2 12.29 38.31 97.73
CA ASN A 2 12.17 39.42 96.78
C ASN A 2 13.04 39.55 95.50
N ALA A 3 12.26 39.82 94.44
CA ALA A 3 12.45 40.79 93.36
C ALA A 3 13.41 40.44 92.21
N ALA A 4 12.90 40.44 90.98
CA ALA A 4 12.80 41.66 90.18
C ALA A 4 12.13 41.41 88.82
N ALA A 5 11.38 42.42 88.37
CA ALA A 5 10.67 42.53 87.10
C ALA A 5 11.58 43.01 85.95
N ILE A 6 11.29 42.62 84.71
CA ILE A 6 11.79 43.25 83.46
C ILE A 6 10.66 43.08 82.42
N SER A 7 9.89 44.11 82.06
CA SER A 7 10.17 45.29 81.23
C SER A 7 9.97 45.05 79.74
N SER A 8 9.09 45.86 79.17
CA SER A 8 8.66 45.94 77.78
C SER A 8 9.70 46.60 76.88
N THR A 9 9.97 46.00 75.73
CA THR A 9 10.56 46.64 74.54
C THR A 9 9.77 46.08 73.34
N GLY A 10 9.33 46.83 72.34
CA GLY A 10 9.83 48.06 71.75
C GLY A 10 9.82 47.82 70.24
N LEU A 11 8.76 48.26 69.56
CA LEU A 11 8.56 48.11 68.11
C LEU A 11 9.59 48.92 67.32
N VAL A 12 10.19 48.29 66.31
CA VAL A 12 11.01 48.95 65.27
C VAL A 12 10.40 48.62 63.90
N PRO A 13 10.23 49.58 62.99
CA PRO A 13 9.55 49.37 61.71
C PRO A 13 10.43 48.67 60.67
N LEU A 14 9.83 47.71 59.96
CA LEU A 14 10.45 46.96 58.88
C LEU A 14 10.59 47.83 57.63
N LYS A 15 11.82 48.17 57.23
CA LYS A 15 12.11 48.76 55.91
C LYS A 15 12.02 47.67 54.84
N MET A 16 11.00 47.75 54.00
CA MET A 16 10.82 46.91 52.82
C MET A 16 11.81 47.35 51.74
N GLN A 17 12.88 46.58 51.51
CA GLN A 17 13.75 46.72 50.34
C GLN A 17 13.25 45.81 49.22
N THR A 18 12.70 46.39 48.17
CA THR A 18 12.32 45.70 46.93
C THR A 18 13.55 45.48 46.05
N THR A 19 14.25 44.36 46.25
CA THR A 19 15.22 43.85 45.28
C THR A 19 14.49 43.27 44.07
N ARG A 20 14.48 44.01 42.96
CA ARG A 20 14.06 43.51 41.64
C ARG A 20 15.14 42.54 41.13
N ARG A 21 14.97 41.23 41.36
CA ARG A 21 15.73 40.18 40.67
C ARG A 21 15.20 40.06 39.25
N THR A 22 15.96 40.56 38.28
CA THR A 22 15.83 40.15 36.87
C THR A 22 16.31 38.70 36.75
N VAL A 23 15.38 37.76 36.85
CA VAL A 23 15.65 36.36 36.48
C VAL A 23 15.65 36.31 34.96
N ALA A 24 16.84 36.39 34.36
CA ALA A 24 17.01 36.05 32.96
C ALA A 24 16.67 34.56 32.81
N ALA A 25 15.45 34.27 32.34
CA ALA A 25 15.03 32.93 31.99
C ALA A 25 15.92 32.45 30.82
N ARG A 26 16.98 31.70 31.13
CA ARG A 26 17.66 30.87 30.14
C ARG A 26 16.63 29.85 29.66
N ARG A 27 15.99 30.14 28.51
CA ARG A 27 15.33 29.11 27.72
C ARG A 27 16.40 28.09 27.35
N SER A 28 16.42 26.96 28.06
CA SER A 28 17.09 25.76 27.58
C SER A 28 16.47 25.44 26.22
N VAL A 29 17.20 25.72 25.15
CA VAL A 29 16.88 25.17 23.83
C VAL A 29 17.15 23.69 23.99
N THR A 30 16.11 22.93 24.33
CA THR A 30 16.15 21.48 24.22
C THR A 30 16.28 21.19 22.73
N THR A 31 17.51 21.05 22.26
CA THR A 31 17.79 20.49 20.95
C THR A 31 17.12 19.13 20.94
N CYS A 32 16.07 18.98 20.12
CA CYS A 32 15.45 17.70 19.85
C CYS A 32 16.51 16.86 19.11
N ALA A 33 17.37 16.18 19.87
CA ALA A 33 18.28 15.22 19.30
C ALA A 33 17.38 14.11 18.73
N LEU A 34 17.37 13.99 17.41
CA LEU A 34 16.71 12.86 16.76
C LEU A 34 17.29 11.59 17.36
N PRO A 35 16.47 10.64 17.86
CA PRO A 35 16.98 9.39 18.37
C PRO A 35 17.79 8.71 17.26
N GLN A 36 19.08 8.56 17.48
CA GLN A 36 19.93 7.83 16.55
C GLN A 36 19.64 6.34 16.71
N VAL A 37 19.03 5.76 15.69
CA VAL A 37 18.94 4.30 15.56
C VAL A 37 20.32 3.82 15.10
N VAL A 38 21.16 3.41 16.06
CA VAL A 38 22.42 2.74 15.75
C VAL A 38 22.11 1.27 15.58
N MET A 39 22.09 0.83 14.33
CA MET A 39 21.91 -0.58 13.98
C MET A 39 23.21 -1.17 13.46
N SER A 40 23.47 -2.40 13.84
CA SER A 40 24.44 -3.24 13.14
C SER A 40 23.96 -3.50 11.71
N GLY A 41 24.89 -3.82 10.81
CA GLY A 41 24.55 -4.18 9.43
C GLY A 41 23.58 -5.38 9.34
N ALA A 42 23.73 -6.36 10.25
CA ALA A 42 22.85 -7.53 10.31
C ALA A 42 21.42 -7.15 10.70
N GLU A 43 21.24 -6.28 11.70
CA GLU A 43 19.92 -5.78 12.08
C GLU A 43 19.29 -4.98 10.94
N ALA A 44 20.07 -4.20 10.19
CA ALA A 44 19.55 -3.42 9.07
C ALA A 44 19.01 -4.32 7.96
N VAL A 45 19.75 -5.37 7.61
CA VAL A 45 19.31 -6.38 6.64
C VAL A 45 18.06 -7.11 7.13
N ALA A 46 18.01 -7.51 8.40
CA ALA A 46 16.85 -8.18 8.99
C ALA A 46 15.62 -7.27 9.01
N ALA A 47 15.76 -5.99 9.36
CA ALA A 47 14.68 -5.01 9.34
C ALA A 47 14.14 -4.78 7.93
N VAL A 48 15.01 -4.58 6.93
CA VAL A 48 14.59 -4.43 5.54
C VAL A 48 13.87 -5.68 5.03
N GLY A 49 14.42 -6.87 5.33
CA GLY A 49 13.79 -8.14 4.98
C GLY A 49 12.42 -8.32 5.62
N ALA A 50 12.27 -7.95 6.88
CA ALA A 50 10.98 -7.98 7.58
C ALA A 50 9.97 -7.02 6.94
N MET A 51 10.37 -5.80 6.55
CA MET A 51 9.46 -4.85 5.89
C MET A 51 8.99 -5.40 4.54
N TYR A 52 9.91 -5.93 3.73
CA TYR A 52 9.57 -6.54 2.45
C TYR A 52 8.59 -7.71 2.62
N GLY A 53 8.83 -8.58 3.61
CA GLY A 53 7.92 -9.68 3.93
C GLY A 53 6.53 -9.20 4.34
N LEU A 54 6.43 -8.23 5.26
CA LEU A 54 5.15 -7.65 5.69
C LEU A 54 4.41 -6.97 4.52
N MET A 55 5.12 -6.24 3.68
CA MET A 55 4.55 -5.59 2.48
C MET A 55 3.99 -6.63 1.52
N SER A 56 4.76 -7.71 1.27
CA SER A 56 4.33 -8.81 0.41
C SER A 56 3.09 -9.54 0.97
N VAL A 57 3.05 -9.83 2.28
CA VAL A 57 1.86 -10.42 2.93
C VAL A 57 0.65 -9.52 2.78
N ASN A 58 0.80 -8.22 3.05
CA ASN A 58 -0.31 -7.29 2.96
C ASN A 58 -0.81 -7.12 1.52
N GLU A 59 0.09 -6.92 0.57
CA GLU A 59 -0.24 -6.85 -0.86
C GLU A 59 -0.97 -8.11 -1.33
N TYR A 60 -0.47 -9.30 -0.96
CA TYR A 60 -1.09 -10.57 -1.31
C TYR A 60 -2.52 -10.67 -0.75
N ILE A 61 -2.70 -10.37 0.54
CA ILE A 61 -4.02 -10.45 1.19
C ILE A 61 -4.98 -9.44 0.57
N THR A 62 -4.54 -8.20 0.40
CA THR A 62 -5.37 -7.14 -0.19
C THR A 62 -5.72 -7.46 -1.63
N HIS A 63 -4.77 -7.87 -2.46
CA HIS A 63 -5.04 -8.14 -3.86
C HIS A 63 -5.93 -9.36 -4.03
N ARG A 64 -5.63 -10.48 -3.34
CA ARG A 64 -6.41 -11.71 -3.43
C ARG A 64 -7.79 -11.61 -2.77
N TYR A 65 -7.84 -11.26 -1.50
CA TYR A 65 -9.07 -11.39 -0.73
C TYR A 65 -9.96 -10.15 -0.86
N TYR A 66 -9.37 -8.97 -1.03
CA TYR A 66 -10.13 -7.73 -1.13
C TYR A 66 -10.36 -7.31 -2.59
N GLN A 67 -9.30 -7.16 -3.41
CA GLN A 67 -9.45 -6.66 -4.78
C GLN A 67 -10.07 -7.69 -5.74
N HIS A 68 -9.75 -8.98 -5.58
CA HIS A 68 -10.43 -10.09 -6.28
C HIS A 68 -11.67 -10.62 -5.56
N ASP A 69 -12.08 -9.95 -4.49
CA ASP A 69 -13.23 -10.28 -3.65
C ASP A 69 -13.31 -11.76 -3.22
N GLU A 70 -12.18 -12.46 -3.08
CA GLU A 70 -12.20 -13.85 -2.62
C GLU A 70 -12.72 -13.96 -1.19
N ILE A 71 -12.69 -12.86 -0.43
CA ILE A 71 -13.26 -12.83 0.92
C ILE A 71 -14.77 -13.08 0.91
N SER A 72 -15.48 -12.75 -0.17
CA SER A 72 -16.92 -13.04 -0.32
C SER A 72 -17.25 -14.53 -0.37
N LYS A 73 -16.25 -15.40 -0.59
CA LYS A 73 -16.44 -16.85 -0.60
C LYS A 73 -16.74 -17.38 0.80
N PHE A 74 -16.28 -16.70 1.86
CA PHE A 74 -16.51 -17.09 3.24
C PHE A 74 -17.92 -16.73 3.72
N ASP A 75 -18.58 -17.62 4.47
CA ASP A 75 -19.97 -17.37 4.87
C ASP A 75 -20.13 -16.25 5.89
N PHE A 76 -19.12 -16.02 6.74
CA PHE A 76 -19.17 -14.95 7.73
C PHE A 76 -19.15 -13.56 7.07
N THR A 77 -18.42 -13.37 5.98
CA THR A 77 -18.41 -12.08 5.25
C THR A 77 -19.67 -11.86 4.47
N LYS A 78 -20.25 -12.90 3.86
CA LYS A 78 -21.60 -12.83 3.27
C LYS A 78 -22.63 -12.35 4.30
N LYS A 79 -22.55 -12.87 5.52
CA LYS A 79 -23.41 -12.46 6.64
C LYS A 79 -23.18 -11.00 7.02
N ILE A 80 -21.93 -10.57 7.23
CA ILE A 80 -21.60 -9.18 7.57
C ILE A 80 -22.08 -8.20 6.50
N ARG A 81 -21.84 -8.52 5.21
CA ARG A 81 -22.26 -7.70 4.07
C ARG A 81 -23.77 -7.57 3.97
N LYS A 82 -24.50 -8.66 4.24
CA LYS A 82 -25.98 -8.63 4.30
C LYS A 82 -26.49 -7.77 5.44
N GLU A 83 -25.83 -7.80 6.60
CA GLU A 83 -26.22 -7.06 7.80
C GLU A 83 -25.77 -5.59 7.75
N ASN A 84 -24.76 -5.26 6.94
CA ASN A 84 -24.16 -3.92 6.85
C ASN A 84 -23.88 -3.57 5.38
N PRO A 85 -24.90 -3.16 4.60
CA PRO A 85 -24.74 -2.84 3.19
C PRO A 85 -23.75 -1.69 2.94
N ASP A 86 -23.63 -0.74 3.88
CA ASP A 86 -22.68 0.37 3.77
C ASP A 86 -21.21 -0.09 3.84
N LEU A 87 -20.92 -1.21 4.52
CA LEU A 87 -19.59 -1.82 4.53
C LEU A 87 -19.23 -2.45 3.18
N VAL A 88 -20.23 -2.83 2.37
CA VAL A 88 -19.99 -3.39 1.02
C VAL A 88 -19.36 -2.34 0.11
N ALA A 89 -19.81 -1.09 0.19
CA ALA A 89 -19.25 0.02 -0.60
C ALA A 89 -17.77 0.28 -0.26
N ILE A 90 -17.37 0.04 1.00
CA ILE A 90 -15.97 0.15 1.44
C ILE A 90 -15.15 -1.07 1.01
N LEU A 91 -15.77 -2.21 0.72
CA LEU A 91 -15.11 -3.47 0.35
C LEU A 91 -15.08 -3.76 -1.16
N ASP A 92 -15.41 -2.76 -1.97
CA ASP A 92 -15.78 -2.92 -3.39
C ASP A 92 -14.56 -3.07 -4.34
N GLY A 93 -13.39 -3.46 -3.83
CA GLY A 93 -12.20 -3.77 -4.62
C GLY A 93 -11.59 -2.63 -5.44
N GLY A 94 -12.20 -1.44 -5.44
CA GLY A 94 -11.70 -0.24 -6.12
C GLY A 94 -11.77 -0.29 -7.65
N GLY A 95 -12.67 -1.10 -8.23
CA GLY A 95 -12.75 -1.29 -9.69
C GLY A 95 -11.74 -2.30 -10.24
N HIS A 96 -11.06 -3.06 -9.39
CA HIS A 96 -10.00 -3.99 -9.80
C HIS A 96 -10.51 -5.18 -10.63
N VAL A 97 -11.69 -5.72 -10.29
CA VAL A 97 -12.32 -6.79 -11.09
C VAL A 97 -12.70 -6.28 -12.47
N GLU A 98 -13.22 -5.06 -12.54
CA GLU A 98 -13.55 -4.38 -13.79
C GLU A 98 -12.29 -4.13 -14.63
N HIS A 99 -11.18 -3.76 -13.99
CA HIS A 99 -9.87 -3.62 -14.65
C HIS A 99 -9.40 -4.93 -15.27
N HIS A 100 -9.55 -6.07 -14.57
CA HIS A 100 -9.29 -7.39 -15.14
C HIS A 100 -10.18 -7.71 -16.33
N ALA A 101 -11.46 -7.36 -16.27
CA ALA A 101 -12.39 -7.56 -17.37
C ALA A 101 -12.07 -6.68 -18.60
N GLU A 102 -11.54 -5.48 -18.36
CA GLU A 102 -11.11 -4.56 -19.41
C GLU A 102 -9.80 -4.99 -20.08
N THR A 103 -8.89 -5.60 -19.33
CA THR A 103 -7.55 -5.91 -19.79
C THR A 103 -7.56 -7.09 -20.75
N LEU A 104 -6.86 -6.95 -21.87
CA LEU A 104 -6.61 -8.02 -22.84
C LEU A 104 -5.36 -8.81 -22.45
N ASP A 105 -5.21 -10.03 -22.99
CA ASP A 105 -4.05 -10.89 -22.68
C ASP A 105 -2.69 -10.26 -23.09
N ASP A 106 -2.69 -9.22 -23.96
CA ASP A 106 -1.51 -8.43 -24.33
C ASP A 106 -1.24 -7.23 -23.39
N MET A 107 -2.00 -7.11 -22.29
CA MET A 107 -2.01 -6.03 -21.30
C MET A 107 -2.65 -4.72 -21.77
N SER A 108 -3.11 -4.61 -23.02
CA SER A 108 -3.83 -3.42 -23.48
C SER A 108 -5.26 -3.38 -22.91
N LEU A 109 -5.86 -2.19 -22.88
CA LEU A 109 -7.22 -1.98 -22.39
C LEU A 109 -8.22 -1.98 -23.54
N ARG A 110 -9.35 -2.67 -23.38
CA ARG A 110 -10.42 -2.74 -24.38
C ARG A 110 -10.93 -1.35 -24.79
N GLN A 111 -11.08 -1.15 -26.10
CA GLN A 111 -11.59 0.08 -26.70
C GLN A 111 -12.83 -0.13 -27.58
N ASP A 112 -13.36 -1.35 -27.63
CA ASP A 112 -14.49 -1.67 -28.51
C ASP A 112 -15.81 -1.07 -28.00
N GLU A 113 -16.69 -0.72 -28.94
CA GLU A 113 -17.97 -0.06 -28.64
C GLU A 113 -18.94 -0.94 -27.84
N LYS A 114 -18.75 -2.27 -27.85
CA LYS A 114 -19.55 -3.17 -27.02
C LYS A 114 -19.11 -3.07 -25.56
N TRP A 115 -17.80 -3.06 -25.29
CA TRP A 115 -17.25 -2.85 -23.95
C TRP A 115 -17.67 -1.52 -23.34
N LYS A 116 -17.60 -0.42 -24.10
CA LYS A 116 -17.95 0.93 -23.62
C LYS A 116 -19.39 1.10 -23.17
N LYS A 117 -20.29 0.19 -23.54
CA LYS A 117 -21.71 0.18 -23.15
C LYS A 117 -21.99 -0.65 -21.90
N THR A 118 -20.96 -1.24 -21.28
CA THR A 118 -21.12 -2.08 -20.09
C THR A 118 -21.08 -1.24 -18.82
N ALA A 119 -21.81 -1.68 -17.78
CA ALA A 119 -21.74 -1.07 -16.46
C ALA A 119 -20.32 -1.10 -15.85
N MET A 120 -19.51 -2.10 -16.21
CA MET A 120 -18.11 -2.21 -15.78
C MET A 120 -17.26 -1.07 -16.36
N TYR A 121 -17.45 -0.75 -17.65
CA TYR A 121 -16.78 0.40 -18.26
C TYR A 121 -17.21 1.71 -17.60
N GLU A 122 -18.51 1.93 -17.37
CA GLU A 122 -19.01 3.14 -16.71
C GLU A 122 -18.38 3.32 -15.32
N ARG A 123 -18.24 2.24 -14.55
CA ARG A 123 -17.60 2.24 -13.24
C ARG A 123 -16.10 2.57 -13.28
N LEU A 124 -15.40 2.16 -14.33
CA LEU A 124 -13.99 2.53 -14.55
C LEU A 124 -13.83 3.93 -15.15
N ASN A 125 -14.86 4.46 -15.80
CA ASN A 125 -14.84 5.75 -16.49
C ASN A 125 -15.30 6.92 -15.60
N ASP A 126 -15.34 6.71 -14.27
CA ASP A 126 -15.52 7.78 -13.29
C ASP A 126 -14.27 8.68 -13.26
N GLU A 127 -14.45 10.00 -13.14
CA GLU A 127 -13.35 10.96 -12.97
C GLU A 127 -12.45 10.60 -11.77
N LYS A 128 -13.03 9.97 -10.74
CA LYS A 128 -12.28 9.47 -9.57
C LYS A 128 -11.44 8.23 -9.87
N ASN A 129 -11.69 7.56 -11.01
CA ASN A 129 -11.00 6.36 -11.46
C ASN A 129 -10.33 6.54 -12.83
N GLN A 130 -9.76 7.73 -13.08
CA GLN A 130 -8.98 8.04 -14.30
C GLN A 130 -7.84 7.03 -14.58
N TRP A 131 -7.38 6.30 -13.56
CA TRP A 131 -6.35 5.26 -13.66
C TRP A 131 -6.92 3.85 -13.75
N ARG A 132 -8.23 3.70 -13.91
CA ARG A 132 -8.93 2.46 -14.25
C ARG A 132 -8.55 1.28 -13.35
N GLY A 133 -8.48 1.52 -12.04
CA GLY A 133 -8.12 0.52 -11.03
C GLY A 133 -6.63 0.18 -10.93
N THR A 134 -5.75 0.83 -11.72
CA THR A 134 -4.32 0.49 -11.76
C THR A 134 -3.44 1.29 -10.82
N ALA A 135 -3.91 2.44 -10.32
CA ALA A 135 -3.08 3.34 -9.52
C ALA A 135 -3.09 3.01 -8.03
N PHE A 136 -1.91 3.11 -7.42
CA PHE A 136 -1.73 3.22 -5.98
C PHE A 136 -1.79 4.71 -5.59
N ASN A 137 -3.02 5.24 -5.59
CA ASN A 137 -3.30 6.64 -5.25
C ASN A 137 -3.16 6.89 -3.74
N TRP A 138 -3.32 8.15 -3.30
CA TRP A 138 -3.19 8.49 -1.88
C TRP A 138 -4.22 7.83 -0.97
N ASP A 139 -5.44 7.59 -1.46
CA ASP A 139 -6.49 6.90 -0.70
C ASP A 139 -6.10 5.44 -0.45
N ILE A 140 -5.64 4.75 -1.50
CA ILE A 140 -5.13 3.37 -1.41
C ILE A 140 -3.88 3.31 -0.52
N THR A 141 -2.98 4.31 -0.62
CA THR A 141 -1.82 4.43 0.26
C THR A 141 -2.25 4.55 1.72
N GLY A 142 -3.23 5.40 2.03
CA GLY A 142 -3.78 5.56 3.37
C GLY A 142 -4.42 4.27 3.90
N LEU A 143 -5.19 3.58 3.05
CA LEU A 143 -5.80 2.31 3.37
C LEU A 143 -4.74 1.23 3.68
N MET A 144 -3.73 1.09 2.82
CA MET A 144 -2.67 0.10 3.02
C MET A 144 -1.84 0.43 4.27
N CYS A 145 -1.60 1.72 4.55
CA CYS A 145 -1.00 2.17 5.81
C CYS A 145 -1.79 1.69 7.03
N ALA A 146 -3.11 1.87 7.01
CA ALA A 146 -3.98 1.45 8.11
C ALA A 146 -4.00 -0.08 8.26
N GLN A 147 -4.04 -0.83 7.16
CA GLN A 147 -4.03 -2.30 7.16
C GLN A 147 -2.72 -2.89 7.69
N MET A 148 -1.58 -2.25 7.37
CA MET A 148 -0.26 -2.74 7.77
C MET A 148 0.14 -2.32 9.18
N ALA A 149 -0.38 -1.20 9.70
CA ALA A 149 0.00 -0.70 11.03
C ALA A 149 -0.12 -1.76 12.15
N PRO A 150 -1.21 -2.57 12.25
CA PRO A 150 -1.32 -3.65 13.24
C PRO A 150 -0.25 -4.75 13.13
N GLN A 151 0.44 -4.86 11.99
CA GLN A 151 1.48 -5.86 11.75
C GLN A 151 2.87 -5.24 11.94
N VAL A 152 3.07 -4.04 11.42
CA VAL A 152 4.35 -3.32 11.45
C VAL A 152 4.72 -2.92 12.87
N TYR A 153 3.84 -2.26 13.62
CA TYR A 153 4.21 -1.76 14.95
C TYR A 153 4.62 -2.87 15.93
N PRO A 154 3.89 -4.01 16.03
CA PRO A 154 4.34 -5.12 16.88
C PRO A 154 5.68 -5.71 16.45
N VAL A 155 5.96 -5.83 15.16
CA VAL A 155 7.25 -6.36 14.67
C VAL A 155 8.39 -5.41 15.04
N TYR A 156 8.30 -4.14 14.69
CA TYR A 156 9.43 -3.22 14.90
C TYR A 156 9.58 -2.78 16.35
N MET A 157 8.49 -2.50 17.06
CA MET A 157 8.56 -2.08 18.45
C MET A 157 8.72 -3.26 19.42
N GLY A 158 8.11 -4.41 19.10
CA GLY A 158 8.15 -5.59 19.96
C GLY A 158 9.36 -6.50 19.72
N ILE A 159 9.70 -6.78 18.46
CA ILE A 159 10.79 -7.70 18.11
C ILE A 159 12.12 -6.96 17.94
N PHE A 160 12.13 -5.87 17.16
CA PHE A 160 13.34 -5.06 16.96
C PHE A 160 13.59 -4.05 18.07
N GLY A 161 12.63 -3.84 18.98
CA GLY A 161 12.78 -2.92 20.12
C GLY A 161 12.85 -1.44 19.75
N TRP A 162 12.41 -1.07 18.54
CA TRP A 162 12.45 0.33 18.08
C TRP A 162 11.41 1.19 18.78
N GLY A 163 11.72 2.48 18.92
CA GLY A 163 10.73 3.47 19.34
C GLY A 163 9.63 3.69 18.28
N PHE A 164 8.56 4.36 18.69
CA PHE A 164 7.47 4.72 17.79
C PHE A 164 7.95 5.56 16.58
N VAL A 165 8.69 6.64 16.84
CA VAL A 165 9.18 7.56 15.78
C VAL A 165 10.02 6.84 14.69
N PRO A 166 11.09 6.09 15.02
CA PRO A 166 11.85 5.40 13.99
C PRO A 166 11.05 4.30 13.28
N THR A 167 10.14 3.63 13.98
CA THR A 167 9.22 2.65 13.36
C THR A 167 8.32 3.33 12.33
N THR A 168 7.66 4.44 12.69
CA THR A 168 6.79 5.19 11.79
C THR A 168 7.56 5.74 10.60
N ALA A 169 8.77 6.28 10.82
CA ALA A 169 9.60 6.81 9.73
C ALA A 169 10.00 5.70 8.73
N PHE A 170 10.43 4.55 9.23
CA PHE A 170 10.80 3.41 8.39
C PHE A 170 9.61 2.83 7.64
N PHE A 171 8.45 2.73 8.31
CA PHE A 171 7.21 2.30 7.70
C PHE A 171 6.75 3.24 6.59
N ALA A 172 6.74 4.55 6.85
CA ALA A 172 6.37 5.56 5.85
C ALA A 172 7.30 5.52 4.63
N ALA A 173 8.61 5.36 4.85
CA ALA A 173 9.58 5.21 3.76
C ALA A 173 9.34 3.93 2.94
N GLY A 174 9.08 2.80 3.61
CA GLY A 174 8.76 1.53 2.95
C GLY A 174 7.48 1.59 2.13
N MET A 175 6.41 2.18 2.68
CA MET A 175 5.14 2.39 1.98
C MET A 175 5.31 3.31 0.76
N LEU A 176 6.04 4.42 0.91
CA LEU A 176 6.31 5.31 -0.20
C LEU A 176 7.08 4.60 -1.31
N LEU A 177 8.11 3.80 -0.97
CA LEU A 177 8.84 3.01 -1.96
C LEU A 177 7.95 2.00 -2.67
N HIS A 178 7.07 1.30 -1.94
CA HIS A 178 6.11 0.36 -2.54
C HIS A 178 5.15 1.07 -3.50
N ALA A 179 4.57 2.19 -3.08
CA ALA A 179 3.69 3.02 -3.93
C ALA A 179 4.42 3.51 -5.19
N LEU A 180 5.68 3.93 -5.06
CA LEU A 180 6.51 4.35 -6.20
C LEU A 180 6.78 3.19 -7.17
N VAL A 181 7.12 2.00 -6.68
CA VAL A 181 7.33 0.81 -7.52
C VAL A 181 6.05 0.45 -8.25
N TRP A 182 4.92 0.39 -7.53
CA TRP A 182 3.62 0.10 -8.12
C TRP A 182 3.26 1.13 -9.21
N ASN A 183 3.29 2.42 -8.89
CA ASN A 183 2.86 3.47 -9.82
C ASN A 183 3.81 3.65 -11.00
N ALA A 184 5.11 3.37 -10.84
CA ALA A 184 6.04 3.37 -11.96
C ALA A 184 5.77 2.22 -12.94
N LEU A 185 5.13 1.14 -12.47
CA LEU A 185 4.97 -0.10 -13.20
C LEU A 185 3.54 -0.31 -13.71
N HIS A 186 2.55 -0.46 -12.82
CA HIS A 186 1.22 -1.00 -13.14
C HIS A 186 0.43 -0.15 -14.15
N PRO A 187 0.21 1.18 -13.97
CA PRO A 187 -0.46 1.99 -14.98
C PRO A 187 0.23 1.94 -16.35
N GLN A 188 1.57 1.98 -16.35
CA GLN A 188 2.37 1.97 -17.58
C GLN A 188 2.24 0.64 -18.33
N MET A 189 2.05 -0.49 -17.64
CA MET A 189 1.83 -1.78 -18.30
C MET A 189 0.62 -1.78 -19.23
N HIS A 190 -0.37 -0.95 -18.90
CA HIS A 190 -1.64 -0.82 -19.60
C HIS A 190 -1.67 0.38 -20.56
N GLY A 191 -0.53 1.05 -20.76
CA GLY A 191 -0.44 2.23 -21.62
C GLY A 191 -1.12 3.47 -21.05
N LEU A 192 -1.41 3.51 -19.75
CA LEU A 192 -1.99 4.68 -19.08
C LEU A 192 -0.92 5.75 -18.81
N PRO A 193 -1.31 7.04 -18.69
CA PRO A 193 -0.38 8.10 -18.33
C PRO A 193 0.26 7.90 -16.94
N ASP A 194 1.37 8.61 -16.70
CA ASP A 194 2.05 8.60 -15.41
C ASP A 194 1.19 9.24 -14.30
N ILE A 195 1.21 8.64 -13.12
CA ILE A 195 0.56 9.17 -11.92
C ILE A 195 1.28 10.44 -11.48
N THR A 196 0.50 11.49 -11.23
CA THR A 196 1.02 12.76 -10.71
C THR A 196 1.10 12.76 -9.19
N LEU A 197 1.91 13.66 -8.61
CA LEU A 197 2.00 13.83 -7.15
C LEU A 197 0.66 14.17 -6.50
N LYS A 198 -0.25 14.82 -7.23
CA LYS A 198 -1.59 15.16 -6.73
C LYS A 198 -2.41 13.91 -6.45
N ASP A 199 -2.25 12.89 -7.29
CA ASP A 199 -3.08 11.68 -7.26
C ASP A 199 -2.43 10.56 -6.44
N GLY A 200 -1.09 10.46 -6.43
CA GLY A 200 -0.37 9.43 -5.69
C GLY A 200 1.14 9.64 -5.71
N ALA A 201 1.89 8.60 -5.33
CA ALA A 201 3.34 8.62 -5.45
C ALA A 201 3.72 8.70 -6.95
N PRO A 202 4.49 9.72 -7.40
CA PRO A 202 4.61 10.01 -8.82
C PRO A 202 5.42 8.97 -9.58
N SER A 203 4.83 8.42 -10.65
CA SER A 203 5.42 7.35 -11.47
C SER A 203 6.79 7.72 -12.05
N SER A 204 6.98 9.00 -12.36
CA SER A 204 8.22 9.53 -12.95
C SER A 204 9.45 9.35 -12.06
N THR A 205 9.28 9.19 -10.74
CA THR A 205 10.39 9.04 -9.78
C THR A 205 11.22 7.79 -10.04
N LEU A 206 10.58 6.67 -10.38
CA LEU A 206 11.23 5.39 -10.66
C LEU A 206 11.09 4.96 -12.12
N SER A 207 10.67 5.87 -13.01
CA SER A 207 10.47 5.56 -14.43
C SER A 207 11.75 5.09 -15.13
N PHE A 208 12.92 5.54 -14.66
CA PHE A 208 14.23 5.11 -15.18
C PHE A 208 14.53 3.62 -14.94
N LEU A 209 13.79 2.96 -14.04
CA LEU A 209 13.90 1.52 -13.80
C LEU A 209 13.06 0.69 -14.78
N ARG A 210 12.13 1.33 -15.52
CA ARG A 210 11.33 0.66 -16.55
C ARG A 210 12.24 0.06 -17.61
N GLY A 211 11.94 -1.17 -18.03
CA GLY A 211 12.80 -1.93 -18.95
C GLY A 211 14.02 -2.58 -18.30
N GLY A 212 14.31 -2.28 -17.03
CA GLY A 212 15.33 -2.98 -16.25
C GLY A 212 14.90 -4.42 -15.94
N TRP A 213 15.88 -5.30 -15.70
CA TRP A 213 15.64 -6.75 -15.52
C TRP A 213 14.60 -7.04 -14.43
N TYR A 214 14.63 -6.33 -13.30
CA TYR A 214 13.70 -6.55 -12.20
C TYR A 214 12.30 -6.03 -12.50
N PHE A 215 12.19 -4.84 -13.10
CA PHE A 215 10.88 -4.29 -13.52
C PHE A 215 10.25 -5.15 -14.64
N ASN A 216 11.06 -5.72 -15.54
CA ASN A 216 10.57 -6.68 -16.54
C ASN A 216 10.09 -7.97 -15.88
N TYR A 217 10.77 -8.44 -14.82
CA TYR A 217 10.29 -9.57 -14.03
C TYR A 217 8.93 -9.26 -13.37
N LEU A 218 8.78 -8.09 -12.73
CA LEU A 218 7.49 -7.69 -12.15
C LEU A 218 6.39 -7.54 -13.22
N TYR A 219 6.74 -7.02 -14.40
CA TYR A 219 5.86 -6.98 -15.57
C TYR A 219 5.39 -8.36 -15.99
N ASP A 220 6.32 -9.29 -16.22
CA ASP A 220 6.00 -10.66 -16.61
C ASP A 220 5.17 -11.39 -15.53
N ASN A 221 5.46 -11.13 -14.25
CA ASN A 221 4.72 -11.69 -13.13
C ASN A 221 3.25 -11.22 -13.14
N HIS A 222 3.01 -9.91 -13.25
CA HIS A 222 1.65 -9.34 -13.31
C HIS A 222 0.92 -9.66 -14.62
N LYS A 223 1.63 -9.78 -15.73
CA LYS A 223 1.03 -10.29 -16.97
C LYS A 223 0.53 -11.71 -16.80
N GLY A 224 1.31 -12.57 -16.13
CA GLY A 224 0.87 -13.92 -15.76
C GLY A 224 -0.42 -13.92 -14.94
N HIS A 225 -0.54 -12.99 -13.98
CA HIS A 225 -1.75 -12.79 -13.19
C HIS A 225 -2.99 -12.52 -14.06
N HIS A 226 -2.90 -11.58 -15.01
CA HIS A 226 -3.98 -11.26 -15.96
C HIS A 226 -4.31 -12.44 -16.89
N VAL A 227 -3.29 -13.07 -17.49
CA VAL A 227 -3.47 -14.23 -18.37
C VAL A 227 -4.17 -15.39 -17.66
N SER A 228 -3.92 -15.56 -16.35
CA SER A 228 -4.57 -16.59 -15.54
C SER A 228 -5.88 -16.16 -14.91
N GLY A 229 -6.44 -15.02 -15.33
CA GLY A 229 -7.74 -14.52 -14.90
C GLY A 229 -7.76 -14.12 -13.43
N GLY A 230 -6.65 -13.58 -12.93
CA GLY A 230 -6.53 -13.05 -11.58
C GLY A 230 -6.34 -14.09 -10.48
N ARG A 231 -5.92 -15.32 -10.81
CA ARG A 231 -5.90 -16.45 -9.87
C ARG A 231 -4.52 -16.82 -9.30
N THR A 232 -3.46 -16.30 -9.89
CA THR A 232 -2.04 -16.55 -9.57
C THR A 232 -1.29 -15.22 -9.54
N ASN A 233 -0.09 -15.16 -8.97
CA ASN A 233 0.79 -13.97 -8.98
C ASN A 233 0.11 -12.69 -8.42
N TYR A 234 -0.47 -12.75 -7.22
CA TYR A 234 -1.17 -11.61 -6.60
C TYR A 234 -0.22 -10.50 -6.12
N ASN A 235 1.05 -10.77 -5.88
CA ASN A 235 2.00 -9.73 -5.54
C ASN A 235 2.55 -9.06 -6.81
N VAL A 236 2.32 -7.76 -6.96
CA VAL A 236 2.76 -6.94 -8.09
C VAL A 236 4.12 -6.30 -7.81
N ALA A 237 4.29 -5.66 -6.66
CA ALA A 237 5.50 -4.91 -6.29
C ALA A 237 6.43 -5.69 -5.35
N CYS A 238 5.93 -6.62 -4.54
CA CYS A 238 6.72 -7.44 -3.62
C CYS A 238 6.40 -8.94 -3.77
N PRO A 239 6.87 -9.62 -4.84
CA PRO A 239 6.48 -10.99 -5.20
C PRO A 239 7.16 -12.08 -4.36
N LEU A 240 6.84 -12.15 -3.07
CA LEU A 240 7.31 -13.22 -2.17
C LEU A 240 6.20 -14.19 -1.80
N VAL A 241 5.06 -13.71 -1.31
CA VAL A 241 4.06 -14.58 -0.69
C VAL A 241 3.44 -15.56 -1.67
N ASP A 242 3.29 -15.18 -2.94
CA ASP A 242 2.88 -16.12 -3.99
C ASP A 242 3.75 -17.39 -4.05
N HIS A 243 5.07 -17.25 -3.87
CA HIS A 243 6.01 -18.38 -3.84
C HIS A 243 5.82 -19.23 -2.59
N LEU A 244 5.51 -18.60 -1.45
CA LEU A 244 5.34 -19.29 -0.17
C LEU A 244 4.04 -20.09 -0.08
N VAL A 245 2.98 -19.61 -0.74
CA VAL A 245 1.63 -20.19 -0.63
C VAL A 245 1.17 -20.92 -1.90
N GLY A 246 2.07 -21.08 -2.88
CA GLY A 246 1.81 -21.88 -4.08
C GLY A 246 0.85 -21.23 -5.09
N THR A 247 0.76 -19.90 -5.09
CA THR A 247 0.02 -19.13 -6.11
C THR A 247 0.94 -18.49 -7.13
N TYR A 248 2.25 -18.69 -7.03
CA TYR A 248 3.20 -18.29 -8.05
C TYR A 248 3.07 -19.17 -9.30
N GLU A 249 2.94 -18.54 -10.46
CA GLU A 249 2.92 -19.16 -11.78
C GLU A 249 4.07 -18.61 -12.61
N THR A 250 4.91 -19.51 -13.12
CA THR A 250 6.11 -19.12 -13.86
C THR A 250 5.75 -18.55 -15.23
N LYS A 251 6.70 -17.81 -15.83
CA LYS A 251 6.56 -17.32 -17.20
C LYS A 251 6.32 -18.42 -18.23
N ALA A 252 7.00 -19.56 -18.08
CA ALA A 252 6.81 -20.69 -18.98
C ALA A 252 5.38 -21.24 -18.90
N ASP A 253 4.81 -21.32 -17.70
CA ASP A 253 3.48 -21.88 -17.49
C ASP A 253 2.37 -20.99 -18.04
N TRP A 254 2.40 -19.68 -17.73
CA TRP A 254 1.34 -18.78 -18.20
C TRP A 254 1.45 -18.48 -19.70
N THR A 255 2.65 -18.50 -20.29
CA THR A 255 2.80 -18.37 -21.76
C THR A 255 2.27 -19.58 -22.51
N ALA A 256 2.46 -20.80 -21.98
CA ALA A 256 1.85 -22.00 -22.55
C ALA A 256 0.31 -21.93 -22.50
N ARG A 257 -0.26 -21.41 -21.41
CA ARG A 257 -1.70 -21.15 -21.29
C ARG A 257 -2.19 -20.16 -22.33
N LEU A 258 -1.47 -19.06 -22.55
CA LEU A 258 -1.81 -18.07 -23.56
C LEU A 258 -1.83 -18.69 -24.97
N ALA A 259 -0.78 -19.43 -25.33
CA ALA A 259 -0.71 -20.13 -26.62
C ALA A 259 -1.87 -21.11 -26.81
N MET A 260 -2.28 -21.82 -25.75
CA MET A 260 -3.46 -22.69 -25.78
C MET A 260 -4.76 -21.90 -26.02
N LYS A 261 -4.97 -20.76 -25.33
CA LYS A 261 -6.14 -19.90 -25.54
C LYS A 261 -6.23 -19.43 -26.99
N GLU A 262 -5.10 -18.98 -27.55
CA GLU A 262 -5.00 -18.51 -28.93
C GLU A 262 -5.31 -19.62 -29.94
N ALA A 263 -4.77 -20.82 -29.72
CA ALA A 263 -5.03 -21.98 -30.57
C ALA A 263 -6.52 -22.38 -30.57
N VAL A 264 -7.17 -22.39 -29.40
CA VAL A 264 -8.61 -22.68 -29.27
C VAL A 264 -9.45 -21.61 -29.98
N ALA A 265 -9.12 -20.33 -29.79
CA ALA A 265 -9.82 -19.23 -30.45
C ALA A 265 -9.68 -19.29 -31.99
N ALA A 266 -8.51 -19.69 -32.49
CA ALA A 266 -8.27 -19.88 -33.91
C ALA A 266 -9.07 -21.08 -34.47
N ALA A 267 -9.19 -22.17 -33.72
CA ALA A 267 -9.97 -23.34 -34.13
C ALA A 267 -11.47 -23.05 -34.19
N GLY A 268 -12.03 -22.38 -33.17
CA GLY A 268 -13.45 -22.00 -33.15
C GLY A 268 -13.84 -21.07 -34.30
N LYS A 269 -12.96 -20.14 -34.69
CA LYS A 269 -13.17 -19.30 -35.88
C LYS A 269 -13.17 -20.10 -37.18
N LYS A 270 -12.38 -21.18 -37.29
CA LYS A 270 -12.39 -22.05 -38.46
C LYS A 270 -13.71 -22.80 -38.58
N GLU A 271 -14.22 -23.36 -37.47
CA GLU A 271 -15.52 -24.03 -37.46
C GLU A 271 -16.67 -23.08 -37.82
N GLU A 272 -16.66 -21.84 -37.31
CA GLU A 272 -17.68 -20.83 -37.64
C GLU A 272 -17.65 -20.41 -39.12
N VAL A 273 -16.46 -20.31 -39.72
CA VAL A 273 -16.30 -20.03 -41.16
C VAL A 273 -16.73 -21.23 -42.02
N GLU A 274 -16.40 -22.46 -41.62
CA GLU A 274 -16.82 -23.67 -42.32
C GLU A 274 -18.36 -23.84 -42.27
N LEU A 275 -18.98 -23.64 -41.11
CA LEU A 275 -20.45 -23.65 -40.93
C LEU A 275 -21.15 -22.52 -41.70
N ALA A 276 -20.54 -21.34 -41.84
CA ALA A 276 -21.09 -20.24 -42.62
C ALA A 276 -20.92 -20.42 -44.15
N SER A 277 -20.06 -21.36 -44.58
CA SER A 277 -19.78 -21.67 -45.99
C SER A 277 -20.47 -22.92 -46.52
N ALA A 278 -21.20 -23.65 -45.67
CA ALA A 278 -22.00 -24.84 -45.98
C ALA A 278 -23.49 -24.50 -46.12
#